data_AF-A0A7V9Z2K2-F1
#
_entry.id   AF-A0A7V9Z2K2-F1
#
_cell.length_a   1.000
_cell.length_b   1.000
_cell.length_c   1.000
_cell.angle_alpha   90.00
_cell.angle_beta   90.00
_cell.angle_gamma   90.00
#
_symmetry.space_group_name_H-M   'P 1'
#
loop_
_entity.id
_entity.type
_entity.pdbx_description
1 polymer ?
#
loop_
_entity_poly.entity_id
_entity_poly.type
_entity_poly.pdbx_seq_one_letter_code
_entity_poly.pdbx_strand_id
1 'polypeptide(L)'
;MSMPKIPKMSHRPDKEEVIIDLLESIALEEVALSHILNAEAEKIQAFVGNCLDFPTKPNNHEIIKFNRSVQDLIETVVMKEWLLLKKLENVMELIPIHHDKCQCPSCKEHQKHDAKDIKNE
;
A
#
# COMPACT_ATOMS: atom_id res chain seq x y z
N MET A 1 -39.49 -2.58 10.50
CA MET A 1 -38.64 -3.75 10.79
C MET A 1 -37.46 -3.28 11.63
N SER A 2 -37.21 -3.87 12.81
CA SER A 2 -36.05 -3.50 13.63
C SER A 2 -34.77 -4.09 13.05
N MET A 3 -33.68 -3.33 13.07
CA MET A 3 -32.37 -3.81 12.63
C MET A 3 -31.90 -5.00 13.49
N PRO A 4 -31.36 -6.09 12.90
CA PRO A 4 -30.84 -7.22 13.65
C PRO A 4 -29.68 -6.80 14.56
N LYS A 5 -29.69 -7.24 15.83
CA LYS A 5 -28.55 -7.05 16.74
C LYS A 5 -27.60 -8.23 16.64
N ILE A 6 -26.35 -7.96 16.28
CA ILE A 6 -25.31 -8.99 16.21
C ILE A 6 -24.89 -9.34 17.65
N PRO A 7 -24.95 -10.64 18.04
CA PRO A 7 -24.54 -11.05 19.39
C PRO A 7 -23.04 -10.83 19.63
N LYS A 8 -22.67 -10.59 20.88
CA LYS A 8 -21.25 -10.51 21.29
C LYS A 8 -20.65 -11.91 21.26
N MET A 9 -19.53 -12.08 20.55
CA MET A 9 -18.78 -13.33 20.48
C MET A 9 -17.52 -13.24 21.36
N SER A 10 -17.10 -14.35 21.95
CA SER A 10 -15.98 -14.42 22.91
C SER A 10 -14.61 -14.11 22.30
N HIS A 11 -14.45 -14.25 20.98
CA HIS A 11 -13.17 -14.10 20.27
C HIS A 11 -13.24 -13.03 19.19
N ARG A 12 -14.06 -11.99 19.37
CA ARG A 12 -14.06 -10.87 18.44
C ARG A 12 -12.81 -10.01 18.71
N PRO A 13 -11.94 -9.78 17.72
CA PRO A 13 -10.76 -8.93 17.88
C PRO A 13 -11.18 -7.50 18.18
N ASP A 14 -10.30 -6.77 18.87
CA ASP A 14 -10.54 -5.35 19.14
C ASP A 14 -10.39 -4.50 17.87
N LYS A 15 -10.97 -3.30 17.87
CA LYS A 15 -10.85 -2.38 16.73
C LYS A 15 -9.39 -2.09 16.39
N GLU A 16 -8.53 -1.93 17.39
CA GLU A 16 -7.11 -1.62 17.20
C GLU A 16 -6.37 -2.80 16.54
N GLU A 17 -6.66 -4.03 16.98
CA GLU A 17 -6.14 -5.27 16.40
C GLU A 17 -6.56 -5.41 14.93
N VAL A 18 -7.85 -5.19 14.63
CA VAL A 18 -8.35 -5.25 13.24
C VAL A 18 -7.69 -4.22 12.34
N ILE A 19 -7.39 -3.01 12.84
CA ILE A 19 -6.69 -1.99 12.06
C ILE A 19 -5.26 -2.46 11.73
N ILE A 20 -4.56 -3.02 12.71
CA ILE A 20 -3.21 -3.56 12.51
C ILE A 20 -3.24 -4.70 11.48
N ASP A 21 -4.16 -5.64 11.62
CA ASP A 21 -4.32 -6.77 10.69
C ASP A 21 -4.61 -6.29 9.25
N LEU A 22 -5.42 -5.24 9.09
CA LEU A 22 -5.70 -4.63 7.80
C LEU A 22 -4.48 -3.96 7.18
N LEU A 23 -3.68 -3.24 7.99
CA LEU A 23 -2.42 -2.65 7.54
C LEU A 23 -1.40 -3.72 7.17
N GLU A 24 -1.30 -4.81 7.95
CA GLU A 24 -0.45 -5.95 7.65
C GLU A 24 -0.88 -6.62 6.34
N SER A 25 -2.18 -6.82 6.13
CA SER A 25 -2.70 -7.36 4.86
C SER A 25 -2.30 -6.50 3.66
N ILE A 26 -2.35 -5.16 3.78
CA ILE A 26 -1.90 -4.26 2.71
C ILE A 26 -0.40 -4.43 2.49
N ALA A 27 0.41 -4.44 3.55
CA ALA A 27 1.85 -4.63 3.44
C ALA A 27 2.22 -5.98 2.80
N LEU A 28 1.48 -7.06 3.08
CA LEU A 28 1.68 -8.36 2.45
C LEU A 28 1.32 -8.34 0.95
N GLU A 29 0.28 -7.62 0.56
CA GLU A 29 -0.07 -7.40 -0.85
C GLU A 29 1.05 -6.62 -1.59
N GLU A 30 1.62 -5.59 -0.95
CA GLU A 30 2.77 -4.82 -1.47
C GLU A 30 4.02 -5.70 -1.66
N VAL A 31 4.34 -6.54 -0.67
CA VAL A 31 5.46 -7.50 -0.77
C VAL A 31 5.23 -8.47 -1.93
N ALA A 32 4.01 -8.98 -2.10
CA ALA A 32 3.68 -9.85 -3.22
C ALA A 32 3.86 -9.14 -4.58
N LEU A 33 3.45 -7.87 -4.70
CA LEU A 33 3.68 -7.06 -5.91
C LEU A 33 5.16 -6.86 -6.21
N SER A 34 5.98 -6.62 -5.19
CA SER A 34 7.43 -6.48 -5.36
C SER A 34 8.07 -7.73 -5.97
N HIS A 35 7.61 -8.92 -5.58
CA HIS A 35 8.08 -10.18 -6.15
C HIS A 35 7.65 -10.35 -7.60
N ILE A 36 6.43 -9.92 -7.97
CA ILE A 36 5.96 -9.94 -9.36
C ILE A 36 6.81 -9.00 -10.22
N LEU A 37 7.08 -7.79 -9.74
CA LEU A 37 7.92 -6.82 -10.45
C LEU A 37 9.36 -7.33 -10.62
N ASN A 38 9.92 -7.96 -9.59
CA ASN A 38 11.26 -8.55 -9.69
C ASN A 38 11.29 -9.72 -10.69
N ALA A 39 10.29 -10.60 -10.66
CA ALA A 39 10.18 -11.69 -11.63
C ALA A 39 10.06 -11.16 -13.07
N GLU A 40 9.33 -10.06 -13.28
CA GLU A 40 9.29 -9.39 -14.58
C GLU A 40 10.65 -8.83 -14.99
N ALA A 41 11.38 -8.19 -14.06
CA ALA A 41 12.71 -7.66 -14.31
C ALA A 41 13.69 -8.78 -14.72
N GLU A 42 13.67 -9.92 -14.02
CA GLU A 42 14.48 -11.10 -14.37
C GLU A 42 14.09 -11.66 -15.76
N LYS A 43 12.79 -11.67 -16.10
CA LYS A 43 12.32 -12.07 -17.43
C LYS A 43 12.84 -11.13 -18.53
N ILE A 44 12.84 -9.83 -18.29
CA ILE A 44 13.41 -8.81 -19.19
C ILE A 44 14.91 -9.05 -19.38
N GLN A 45 15.65 -9.25 -18.28
CA GLN A 45 17.09 -9.54 -18.35
C GLN A 45 17.38 -10.83 -19.12
N ALA A 46 16.60 -11.89 -18.92
CA ALA A 46 16.74 -13.13 -19.68
C ALA A 46 16.43 -12.96 -21.18
N PHE A 47 15.47 -12.10 -21.53
CA PHE A 47 15.12 -11.82 -22.93
C PHE A 47 16.20 -10.98 -23.64
N VAL A 48 16.68 -9.92 -22.98
CA VAL A 48 17.65 -8.98 -23.55
C VAL A 48 19.08 -9.51 -23.47
N GLY A 49 19.38 -10.39 -22.51
CA GLY A 49 20.71 -10.91 -22.23
C GLY A 49 21.57 -9.98 -21.38
N ASN A 50 22.52 -10.55 -20.64
CA ASN A 50 23.41 -9.80 -19.73
C ASN A 50 24.26 -8.73 -20.43
N CYS A 51 24.52 -8.92 -21.73
CA CYS A 51 25.31 -8.00 -22.55
C CYS A 51 24.44 -7.22 -23.57
N LEU A 52 23.11 -7.22 -23.40
CA LEU A 52 22.15 -6.66 -24.36
C LEU A 52 22.27 -7.29 -25.77
N ASP A 53 22.62 -8.56 -25.81
CA ASP A 53 22.97 -9.32 -27.01
C ASP A 53 21.81 -10.12 -27.61
N PHE A 54 20.65 -10.13 -26.93
CA PHE A 54 19.46 -10.88 -27.31
C PHE A 54 19.77 -12.34 -27.69
N PRO A 55 20.02 -13.22 -26.71
CA PRO A 55 20.57 -14.56 -26.95
C PRO A 55 19.72 -15.44 -27.88
N THR A 56 18.40 -15.20 -27.93
CA THR A 56 17.45 -15.91 -28.80
C THR A 56 17.34 -15.34 -30.21
N LYS A 57 18.03 -14.22 -30.50
CA LYS A 57 17.99 -13.47 -31.78
C LYS A 57 16.54 -13.20 -32.25
N PRO A 58 15.70 -12.56 -31.42
CA PRO A 58 14.33 -12.25 -31.77
C PRO A 58 14.29 -11.25 -32.92
N ASN A 59 13.25 -11.34 -33.75
CA ASN A 59 12.98 -10.32 -34.76
C ASN A 59 12.32 -9.07 -34.13
N ASN A 60 12.27 -7.97 -34.88
CA ASN A 60 11.69 -6.70 -34.39
C ASN A 60 10.24 -6.84 -33.92
N HIS A 61 9.43 -7.70 -34.56
CA HIS A 61 8.05 -7.93 -34.16
C HIS A 61 7.96 -8.64 -32.80
N GLU A 62 8.84 -9.60 -32.53
CA GLU A 62 8.94 -10.28 -31.23
C GLU A 62 9.38 -9.32 -30.12
N ILE A 63 10.33 -8.43 -30.40
CA ILE A 63 10.76 -7.38 -29.46
C ILE A 63 9.59 -6.46 -29.10
N ILE A 64 8.85 -5.98 -30.10
CA ILE A 64 7.68 -5.12 -29.88
C ILE A 64 6.61 -5.85 -29.07
N LYS A 65 6.35 -7.13 -29.40
CA LYS A 65 5.37 -7.96 -28.68
C LYS A 65 5.78 -8.17 -27.22
N PHE A 66 7.06 -8.45 -26.96
CA PHE A 66 7.59 -8.57 -25.61
C PHE A 66 7.43 -7.27 -24.83
N ASN A 67 7.81 -6.13 -25.42
CA ASN A 67 7.67 -4.82 -24.78
C ASN A 67 6.21 -4.47 -24.45
N ARG A 68 5.26 -4.82 -25.35
CA ARG A 68 3.83 -4.65 -25.06
C ARG A 68 3.37 -5.50 -23.87
N SER A 69 3.81 -6.75 -23.79
CA SER A 69 3.51 -7.60 -22.63
C SER A 69 4.04 -7.03 -21.31
N VAL A 70 5.23 -6.41 -21.32
CA VAL A 70 5.77 -5.72 -20.14
C VAL A 70 4.92 -4.50 -19.79
N GLN A 71 4.55 -3.69 -20.79
CA GLN A 71 3.68 -2.53 -20.59
C GLN A 71 2.33 -2.93 -19.97
N ASP A 72 1.69 -3.99 -20.48
CA ASP A 72 0.41 -4.49 -19.96
C ASP A 72 0.52 -4.90 -18.48
N LEU A 73 1.64 -5.52 -18.08
CA LEU A 73 1.88 -5.84 -16.67
C LEU A 73 2.04 -4.58 -15.83
N ILE A 74 2.82 -3.60 -16.28
CA ILE A 74 3.03 -2.34 -15.56
C ILE A 74 1.71 -1.58 -15.39
N GLU A 75 0.87 -1.51 -16.43
CA GLU A 75 -0.47 -0.92 -16.35
C GLU A 75 -1.32 -1.64 -15.30
N THR A 76 -1.28 -2.98 -15.26
CA THR A 76 -1.98 -3.78 -14.26
C THR A 76 -1.47 -3.52 -12.84
N VAL A 77 -0.15 -3.42 -12.64
CA VAL A 77 0.45 -3.10 -11.35
C VAL A 77 0.03 -1.70 -10.90
N VAL A 78 0.07 -0.69 -11.76
CA VAL A 78 -0.37 0.68 -11.42
C VAL A 78 -1.83 0.72 -10.97
N MET A 79 -2.72 -0.02 -11.64
CA MET A 79 -4.11 -0.13 -11.19
C MET A 79 -4.23 -0.80 -9.82
N LYS A 80 -3.37 -1.78 -9.53
CA LYS A 80 -3.36 -2.48 -8.25
C LYS A 80 -2.80 -1.61 -7.11
N GLU A 81 -1.73 -0.85 -7.36
CA GLU A 81 -1.18 0.17 -6.46
C GLU A 81 -2.24 1.21 -6.10
N TRP A 82 -3.01 1.69 -7.08
CA TRP A 82 -4.11 2.61 -6.82
C TRP A 82 -5.18 2.00 -5.90
N LEU A 83 -5.51 0.72 -6.08
CA LEU A 83 -6.44 0.02 -5.19
C LEU A 83 -5.87 -0.16 -3.77
N LEU A 84 -4.58 -0.45 -3.63
CA LEU A 84 -3.92 -0.57 -2.33
C LEU A 84 -3.88 0.79 -1.61
N LEU A 85 -3.60 1.87 -2.32
CA LEU A 85 -3.70 3.23 -1.79
C LEU A 85 -5.11 3.53 -1.28
N LYS A 86 -6.16 3.18 -2.03
CA LYS A 86 -7.55 3.38 -1.59
C LYS A 86 -7.89 2.54 -0.37
N LYS A 87 -7.40 1.30 -0.27
CA LYS A 87 -7.56 0.49 0.94
C LYS A 87 -6.87 1.16 2.13
N LEU A 88 -5.64 1.65 1.95
CA LEU A 88 -4.87 2.32 3.00
C LEU A 88 -5.60 3.57 3.49
N GLU A 89 -6.06 4.43 2.59
CA GLU A 89 -6.86 5.62 2.92
C GLU A 89 -8.08 5.25 3.79
N ASN A 90 -8.85 4.22 3.38
CA ASN A 90 -10.01 3.76 4.14
C ASN A 90 -9.63 3.23 5.53
N VAL A 91 -8.50 2.53 5.67
CA VAL A 91 -8.02 2.04 6.97
C VAL A 91 -7.56 3.19 7.86
N MET A 92 -6.90 4.20 7.28
CA MET A 92 -6.46 5.40 7.99
C MET A 92 -7.63 6.19 8.57
N GLU A 93 -8.79 6.23 7.90
CA GLU A 93 -10.02 6.85 8.44
C GLU A 93 -10.55 6.15 9.71
N LEU A 94 -10.19 4.88 9.93
CA LEU A 94 -10.59 4.13 11.13
C LEU A 94 -9.72 4.46 12.34
N ILE A 95 -8.53 5.01 12.14
CA ILE A 95 -7.58 5.34 13.21
C ILE A 95 -8.13 6.51 14.03
N PRO A 96 -8.33 6.35 15.35
CA PRO A 96 -8.78 7.44 16.19
C PRO A 96 -7.71 8.54 16.25
N ILE A 97 -8.04 9.74 15.76
CA ILE A 97 -7.20 10.92 15.95
C ILE A 97 -7.35 11.34 17.42
N HIS A 98 -6.31 11.13 18.22
CA HIS A 98 -6.24 11.66 19.58
C HIS A 98 -6.02 13.17 19.56
N HIS A 99 -7.08 13.94 19.34
CA HIS A 99 -7.13 15.34 19.74
C HIS A 99 -8.32 15.54 20.68
N ASP A 100 -8.00 15.70 21.98
CA ASP A 100 -8.56 16.76 22.83
C ASP A 100 -8.49 16.51 24.35
N LYS A 101 -8.05 15.34 24.83
CA LYS A 101 -7.76 15.15 26.27
C LYS A 101 -6.62 14.13 26.53
N CYS A 102 -5.39 14.37 26.07
CA CYS A 102 -4.27 13.52 26.53
C CYS A 102 -3.91 13.88 27.98
N GLN A 103 -4.07 12.93 28.90
CA GLN A 103 -3.45 12.94 30.22
C GLN A 103 -2.13 12.14 30.20
N CYS A 104 -1.36 12.23 29.13
CA CYS A 104 -0.06 11.59 29.04
C CYS A 104 1.05 12.57 29.50
N PRO A 105 2.02 12.15 30.33
CA PRO A 105 3.07 13.03 30.86
C PRO A 105 3.91 13.73 29.78
N SER A 106 4.08 13.10 28.61
CA SER A 106 4.91 13.58 27.49
C SER A 106 4.24 14.62 26.57
N CYS A 107 2.91 14.83 26.66
CA CYS A 107 2.24 15.83 25.82
C CYS A 107 2.34 17.27 26.32
N LYS A 108 2.95 17.52 27.49
CA LYS A 108 3.11 18.88 28.02
C LYS A 108 4.07 19.76 27.21
N GLU A 109 4.90 19.18 26.34
CA GLU A 109 5.84 19.94 25.50
C GLU A 109 5.23 20.35 24.15
N HIS A 110 4.27 19.59 23.62
CA HIS A 110 3.64 19.86 22.33
C HIS A 110 2.69 21.08 22.36
N GLN A 111 2.00 21.33 23.49
CA GLN A 111 1.08 22.48 23.62
C GLN A 111 1.77 23.87 23.59
N LYS A 112 3.11 23.94 23.64
CA LYS A 112 3.84 25.21 23.57
C LYS A 112 4.17 25.67 22.15
N HIS A 113 4.10 24.78 21.16
CA HIS A 113 4.41 25.12 19.77
C HIS A 113 3.19 25.72 19.06
N ASP A 114 2.00 25.13 19.22
CA ASP A 114 0.81 25.59 18.48
C ASP A 114 0.29 26.98 18.88
N ALA A 115 0.59 27.45 20.10
CA ALA A 115 0.08 28.71 20.62
C ALA A 115 0.89 29.97 20.21
N LYS A 116 2.08 29.81 19.59
CA LYS A 116 2.93 30.95 19.21
C LYS A 116 2.81 31.35 17.74
N ASP A 117 2.31 30.47 16.88
CA ASP A 117 2.29 30.72 15.43
C ASP A 117 0.97 31.32 14.91
N ILE A 118 0.00 31.61 15.80
CA ILE A 118 -1.32 32.17 15.43
C ILE A 118 -1.47 33.65 15.85
N LYS A 119 -0.42 34.31 16.37
CA LYS A 119 -0.50 35.72 16.82
C LYS A 119 0.49 36.67 16.16
N ASN A 120 0.82 36.46 14.89
CA ASN A 120 1.49 37.48 14.07
C ASN A 120 0.87 37.53 12.67
N GLU A 121 -0.37 38.00 12.59
CA GLU A 121 -0.90 38.77 11.45
C GLU A 121 -1.97 39.75 11.96
#